data_AF-A0AA48KTH1-F1
#
_entry.id   AF-A0AA48KTH1-F1
#
_cell.length_a   1.000
_cell.length_b   1.000
_cell.length_c   1.000
_cell.angle_alpha   90.00
_cell.angle_beta   90.00
_cell.angle_gamma   90.00
#
_symmetry.space_group_name_H-M   'P 1'
#
loop_
_entity.id
_entity.type
_entity.pdbx_description
1 polymer ?
#
loop_
_entity_poly.entity_id
_entity_poly.type
_entity_poly.pdbx_seq_one_letter_code
_entity_poly.pdbx_strand_id
1 'polypeptide(L)'
;MTPYSQYITLLFSTVLISLLLAQPVTARYEHIRDADVYLVRHMEKQRNGSKDPQLTEKGWVQAKKLRDALKDRGIQVIYSSDYQRTQQTAEPLATALGLTVKLYDPKNLAPLAESIQASGLKTLVVGHSNTTPELAWRLTGQPQPDIDEGEYNWTLYAINKGSFSLGPVDQHVEWKKPELAKIEVNKERLHSFESQFNMLFSGQKTGTATQTVKVQDNQILLTEVTRNKKFNVDATIKAVAKKEDLLPIAMRLTGSMGRAADINMEWREEGPNNNFRAIYGYSDIPRAVYKRQGRQSIENTLGLTSIERTTAIMTVPFWDNDKAFTFKWYDTYQFAERKIQYIPLGKENVTVPAGSFDTYKVKLSGGAPSQIFYISNEDKPKVVKIEVLHMPWVYELAQYKTL
;
A
#
# COMPACT_ATOMS: atom_id res chain seq x y z
N MET A 1 -68.15 -48.27 3.51
CA MET A 1 -67.30 -47.07 3.35
C MET A 1 -65.91 -47.54 2.95
N THR A 2 -65.28 -46.85 2.02
CA THR A 2 -64.74 -47.37 0.75
C THR A 2 -63.32 -47.97 0.74
N PRO A 3 -62.96 -48.71 -0.35
CA PRO A 3 -61.93 -49.76 -0.37
C PRO A 3 -60.65 -49.40 -1.16
N TYR A 4 -59.63 -50.26 -1.00
CA TYR A 4 -58.70 -50.82 -2.00
C TYR A 4 -58.13 -49.99 -3.17
N SER A 5 -56.83 -50.26 -3.38
CA SER A 5 -56.11 -50.27 -4.66
C SER A 5 -55.73 -48.87 -5.15
N GLN A 6 -54.46 -48.56 -5.37
CA GLN A 6 -53.78 -48.95 -6.59
C GLN A 6 -52.25 -48.83 -6.42
N TYR A 7 -51.55 -49.95 -6.62
CA TYR A 7 -50.29 -50.13 -7.40
C TYR A 7 -49.06 -49.22 -7.12
N ILE A 8 -47.77 -49.58 -7.19
CA ILE A 8 -46.91 -50.74 -7.52
C ILE A 8 -45.49 -50.24 -7.10
N THR A 9 -44.76 -50.92 -6.21
CA THR A 9 -43.56 -51.75 -6.48
C THR A 9 -42.37 -51.06 -7.17
N LEU A 10 -41.29 -50.92 -6.37
CA LEU A 10 -39.87 -51.26 -6.66
C LEU A 10 -38.96 -50.45 -7.60
N LEU A 11 -37.71 -50.42 -7.12
CA LEU A 11 -36.41 -50.45 -7.82
C LEU A 11 -35.75 -49.12 -8.20
N PHE A 12 -34.72 -48.81 -7.42
CA PHE A 12 -33.34 -48.61 -7.89
C PHE A 12 -33.18 -48.02 -9.29
N SER A 13 -32.84 -46.75 -9.28
CA SER A 13 -32.07 -45.97 -10.25
C SER A 13 -32.71 -44.59 -10.15
N THR A 14 -32.03 -43.59 -9.63
CA THR A 14 -31.04 -42.91 -10.43
C THR A 14 -30.00 -42.19 -9.54
N VAL A 15 -28.77 -42.67 -9.65
CA VAL A 15 -27.50 -41.95 -9.42
C VAL A 15 -27.29 -40.84 -10.48
N LEU A 16 -28.34 -40.31 -11.10
CA LEU A 16 -28.27 -39.31 -12.16
C LEU A 16 -29.49 -38.38 -11.96
N ILE A 17 -29.29 -37.06 -11.90
CA ILE A 17 -30.27 -35.98 -11.58
C ILE A 17 -30.16 -35.38 -10.16
N SER A 18 -29.00 -35.44 -9.53
CA SER A 18 -28.53 -34.36 -8.62
C SER A 18 -27.31 -33.61 -9.17
N LEU A 19 -26.94 -33.92 -10.42
CA LEU A 19 -25.91 -33.24 -11.20
C LEU A 19 -26.55 -32.30 -12.23
N LEU A 20 -27.48 -31.45 -11.80
CA LEU A 20 -27.95 -30.28 -12.54
C LEU A 20 -28.61 -29.35 -11.52
N LEU A 21 -28.21 -28.07 -11.49
CA LEU A 21 -28.61 -27.00 -10.56
C LEU A 21 -27.71 -26.71 -9.33
N ALA A 22 -26.46 -27.16 -9.34
CA ALA A 22 -25.38 -26.39 -8.72
C ALA A 22 -24.64 -25.62 -9.82
N GLN A 23 -25.35 -24.67 -10.46
CA GLN A 23 -24.63 -23.58 -11.10
C GLN A 23 -23.87 -22.89 -9.96
N PRO A 24 -22.54 -22.75 -10.01
CA PRO A 24 -21.91 -21.78 -9.13
C PRO A 24 -22.63 -20.47 -9.44
N VAL A 25 -23.21 -19.82 -8.42
CA VAL A 25 -23.40 -18.38 -8.50
C VAL A 25 -21.99 -17.80 -8.49
N THR A 26 -21.29 -17.92 -9.62
CA THR A 26 -20.32 -16.92 -10.00
C THR A 26 -21.15 -15.66 -10.09
N ALA A 27 -21.04 -14.79 -9.08
CA ALA A 27 -21.44 -13.41 -9.23
C ALA A 27 -20.71 -12.89 -10.47
N ARG A 28 -21.43 -12.91 -11.60
CA ARG A 28 -20.99 -12.39 -12.87
C ARG A 28 -21.00 -10.89 -12.66
N TYR A 29 -19.85 -10.32 -12.31
CA TYR A 29 -19.63 -8.88 -12.36
C TYR A 29 -19.70 -8.45 -13.83
N GLU A 30 -20.91 -8.38 -14.35
CA GLU A 30 -21.18 -7.89 -15.69
C GLU A 30 -21.90 -6.55 -15.62
N HIS A 31 -21.30 -5.60 -16.34
CA HIS A 31 -21.76 -4.26 -16.69
C HIS A 31 -21.76 -3.21 -15.57
N ILE A 32 -20.58 -2.57 -15.41
CA ILE A 32 -20.56 -1.12 -15.13
C ILE A 32 -21.35 -0.48 -16.29
N ARG A 33 -22.57 -0.04 -16.02
CA ARG A 33 -23.29 0.94 -16.86
C ARG A 33 -22.49 2.24 -16.82
N ASP A 34 -22.47 3.01 -17.90
CA ASP A 34 -21.64 4.22 -18.11
C ASP A 34 -21.73 5.24 -16.95
N ALA A 35 -20.96 5.04 -15.88
CA ALA A 35 -20.94 5.89 -14.69
C ALA A 35 -19.56 6.52 -14.54
N ASP A 36 -19.49 7.84 -14.63
CA ASP A 36 -18.28 8.61 -14.37
C ASP A 36 -18.19 8.91 -12.86
N VAL A 37 -17.17 8.39 -12.18
CA VAL A 37 -16.98 8.62 -10.74
C VAL A 37 -15.70 9.41 -10.50
N TYR A 38 -15.85 10.61 -9.98
CA TYR A 38 -14.76 11.51 -9.63
C TYR A 38 -14.48 11.33 -8.14
N LEU A 39 -13.25 10.98 -7.78
CA LEU A 39 -12.85 10.80 -6.39
C LEU A 39 -11.78 11.83 -6.05
N VAL A 40 -12.00 12.65 -5.05
CA VAL A 40 -11.10 13.76 -4.73
C VAL A 40 -10.75 13.67 -3.26
N ARG A 41 -9.46 13.82 -2.92
CA ARG A 41 -9.09 14.13 -1.53
C ARG A 41 -9.48 15.58 -1.23
N HIS A 42 -9.88 15.89 0.01
CA HIS A 42 -10.02 17.29 0.42
C HIS A 42 -8.81 18.17 0.04
N MET A 43 -9.07 19.45 -0.21
CA MET A 43 -8.04 20.44 -0.53
C MET A 43 -7.20 20.83 0.68
N GLU A 44 -6.23 21.73 0.49
CA GLU A 44 -5.29 22.13 1.53
C GLU A 44 -6.01 22.60 2.81
N LYS A 45 -5.77 21.88 3.91
CA LYS A 45 -6.35 22.16 5.23
C LYS A 45 -5.38 22.94 6.11
N GLN A 46 -5.93 23.70 7.06
CA GLN A 46 -5.16 24.36 8.10
C GLN A 46 -4.36 23.34 8.93
N ARG A 47 -3.16 23.74 9.35
CA ARG A 47 -2.28 22.96 10.24
C ARG A 47 -2.19 23.63 11.62
N ASN A 48 -3.34 23.92 12.22
CA ASN A 48 -3.47 24.62 13.51
C ASN A 48 -3.68 23.69 14.72
N GLY A 49 -3.52 22.37 14.54
CA GLY A 49 -3.75 21.39 15.60
C GLY A 49 -5.22 21.06 15.90
N SER A 50 -6.19 21.66 15.18
CA SER A 50 -7.60 21.28 15.28
C SER A 50 -7.81 19.81 14.87
N LYS A 51 -8.72 19.12 15.55
CA LYS A 51 -9.17 17.76 15.20
C LYS A 51 -10.01 17.73 13.92
N ASP A 52 -10.63 18.86 13.58
CA ASP A 52 -11.35 19.05 12.33
C ASP A 52 -11.02 20.44 11.75
N PRO A 53 -9.83 20.57 11.11
CA PRO A 53 -9.39 21.84 10.56
C PRO A 53 -10.15 22.16 9.26
N GLN A 54 -10.42 23.44 9.05
CA GLN A 54 -10.97 23.99 7.82
C GLN A 54 -9.93 24.02 6.70
N LEU A 55 -10.37 24.33 5.48
CA LEU A 55 -9.48 24.67 4.37
C LEU A 55 -8.69 25.96 4.66
N THR A 56 -7.48 26.04 4.11
CA THR A 56 -6.75 27.31 3.99
C THR A 56 -7.36 28.16 2.86
N GLU A 57 -6.96 29.43 2.75
CA GLU A 57 -7.34 30.27 1.60
C GLU A 57 -6.93 29.61 0.27
N LYS A 58 -5.74 29.01 0.23
CA LYS A 58 -5.26 28.23 -0.92
C LYS A 58 -6.14 27.00 -1.17
N GLY A 59 -6.57 26.30 -0.12
CA GLY A 59 -7.52 25.19 -0.23
C GLY A 59 -8.86 25.60 -0.85
N TRP A 60 -9.39 26.78 -0.49
CA TRP A 60 -10.60 27.34 -1.10
C TRP A 60 -10.42 27.68 -2.58
N VAL A 61 -9.26 28.22 -2.97
CA VAL A 61 -8.93 28.45 -4.39
C VAL A 61 -8.89 27.12 -5.15
N GLN A 62 -8.32 26.07 -4.57
CA GLN A 62 -8.32 24.73 -5.17
C GLN A 62 -9.74 24.15 -5.30
N ALA A 63 -10.60 24.34 -4.30
CA ALA A 63 -12.00 23.89 -4.35
C ALA A 63 -12.81 24.60 -5.45
N LYS A 64 -12.57 25.90 -5.69
CA LYS A 64 -13.17 26.64 -6.81
C LYS A 64 -12.66 26.14 -8.17
N LYS A 65 -11.39 25.79 -8.28
CA LYS A 65 -10.84 25.16 -9.50
C LYS A 65 -11.47 23.80 -9.78
N LEU A 66 -11.70 22.99 -8.74
CA LEU A 66 -12.43 21.73 -8.87
C LEU A 66 -13.84 21.93 -9.42
N ARG A 67 -14.57 22.94 -8.90
CA ARG A 67 -15.86 23.34 -9.45
C ARG A 67 -15.76 23.65 -10.94
N ASP A 68 -14.83 24.53 -11.32
CA ASP A 68 -14.71 24.98 -12.72
C ASP A 68 -14.40 23.82 -13.67
N ALA A 69 -13.70 22.80 -13.20
CA ALA A 69 -13.35 21.65 -14.00
C ALA A 69 -14.47 20.59 -14.12
N LEU A 70 -15.37 20.53 -13.14
CA LEU A 70 -16.41 19.50 -13.06
C LEU A 70 -17.84 20.00 -13.31
N LYS A 71 -18.10 21.31 -13.28
CA LYS A 71 -19.45 21.88 -13.43
C LYS A 71 -20.16 21.46 -14.72
N ASP A 72 -19.41 21.28 -15.80
CA ASP A 72 -19.96 20.92 -17.12
C ASP A 72 -19.88 19.41 -17.40
N ARG A 73 -19.48 18.59 -16.42
CA ARG A 73 -19.34 17.12 -16.56
C ARG A 73 -20.61 16.33 -16.29
N GLY A 74 -21.70 17.02 -15.93
CA GLY A 74 -23.00 16.41 -15.66
C GLY A 74 -23.05 15.62 -14.35
N ILE A 75 -22.33 16.05 -13.31
CA ILE A 75 -22.39 15.43 -11.98
C ILE A 75 -23.83 15.49 -11.45
N GLN A 76 -24.33 14.35 -10.96
CA GLN A 76 -25.70 14.18 -10.47
C GLN A 76 -25.76 13.97 -8.95
N VAL A 77 -24.66 13.51 -8.34
CA VAL A 77 -24.59 13.28 -6.90
C VAL A 77 -23.20 13.60 -6.37
N ILE A 78 -23.15 14.19 -5.17
CA ILE A 78 -21.91 14.56 -4.48
C ILE A 78 -21.92 13.92 -3.10
N TYR A 79 -20.84 13.22 -2.75
CA TYR A 79 -20.61 12.63 -1.44
C TYR A 79 -19.42 13.30 -0.74
N SER A 80 -19.48 13.42 0.58
CA SER A 80 -18.38 13.89 1.43
C SER A 80 -18.37 13.16 2.76
N SER A 81 -17.20 13.00 3.37
CA SER A 81 -17.14 12.69 4.80
C SER A 81 -17.64 13.89 5.63
N ASP A 82 -17.92 13.66 6.92
CA ASP A 82 -18.44 14.71 7.81
C ASP A 82 -17.40 15.77 8.24
N TYR A 83 -16.12 15.61 7.87
CA TYR A 83 -15.10 16.61 8.21
C TYR A 83 -15.27 17.94 7.45
N GLN A 84 -15.05 19.07 8.12
CA GLN A 84 -15.15 20.42 7.52
C GLN A 84 -14.37 20.53 6.21
N ARG A 85 -13.11 20.07 6.18
CA ARG A 85 -12.26 20.13 4.98
C ARG A 85 -12.84 19.40 3.76
N THR A 86 -13.54 18.28 3.95
CA THR A 86 -14.17 17.56 2.82
C THR A 86 -15.44 18.26 2.37
N GLN A 87 -16.26 18.75 3.31
CA GLN A 87 -17.48 19.49 3.00
C GLN A 87 -17.17 20.80 2.24
N GLN A 88 -16.22 21.59 2.74
CA GLN A 88 -15.78 22.84 2.12
C GLN A 88 -15.11 22.63 0.74
N THR A 89 -14.53 21.46 0.51
CA THR A 89 -13.99 21.11 -0.82
C THR A 89 -15.12 20.81 -1.82
N ALA A 90 -16.20 20.17 -1.37
CA ALA A 90 -17.37 19.83 -2.20
C ALA A 90 -18.29 21.02 -2.47
N GLU A 91 -18.38 21.95 -1.51
CA GLU A 91 -19.36 23.04 -1.47
C GLU A 91 -19.40 23.91 -2.74
N PRO A 92 -18.27 24.39 -3.33
CA PRO A 92 -18.34 25.24 -4.51
C PRO A 92 -19.01 24.58 -5.72
N LEU A 93 -18.82 23.26 -5.91
CA LEU A 93 -19.46 22.51 -6.99
C LEU A 93 -20.93 22.20 -6.66
N ALA A 94 -21.21 21.80 -5.42
CA ALA A 94 -22.57 21.53 -4.97
C ALA A 94 -23.49 22.74 -5.17
N THR A 95 -23.04 23.93 -4.76
CA THR A 95 -23.76 25.18 -4.95
C THR A 95 -23.94 25.53 -6.44
N ALA A 96 -22.91 25.34 -7.27
CA ALA A 96 -22.98 25.64 -8.70
C ALA A 96 -23.97 24.74 -9.45
N LEU A 97 -24.15 23.49 -9.00
CA LEU A 97 -25.04 22.51 -9.60
C LEU A 97 -26.43 22.44 -8.93
N GLY A 98 -26.66 23.18 -7.85
CA GLY A 98 -27.88 23.08 -7.06
C GLY A 98 -28.08 21.71 -6.39
N LEU A 99 -26.98 21.00 -6.10
CA LEU A 99 -26.99 19.68 -5.49
C LEU A 99 -26.71 19.76 -3.99
N THR A 100 -27.29 18.83 -3.22
CA THR A 100 -26.92 18.63 -1.82
C THR A 100 -25.76 17.66 -1.70
N VAL A 101 -24.88 17.89 -0.71
CA VAL A 101 -23.79 16.98 -0.38
C VAL A 101 -24.32 15.87 0.53
N LYS A 102 -24.18 14.62 0.11
CA LYS A 102 -24.55 13.43 0.91
C LYS A 102 -23.38 12.99 1.78
N LEU A 103 -23.64 12.75 3.06
CA LEU A 103 -22.60 12.28 3.97
C LEU A 103 -22.36 10.77 3.84
N TYR A 104 -21.11 10.35 4.01
CA TYR A 104 -20.73 8.94 4.14
C TYR A 104 -19.79 8.72 5.33
N ASP A 105 -19.75 7.48 5.84
CA ASP A 105 -18.81 7.09 6.89
C ASP A 105 -17.43 6.71 6.30
N PRO A 106 -16.37 7.49 6.54
CA PRO A 106 -15.03 7.18 6.04
C PRO A 106 -14.42 5.91 6.66
N LYS A 107 -15.01 5.34 7.72
CA LYS A 107 -14.56 4.08 8.34
C LYS A 107 -15.20 2.84 7.71
N ASN A 108 -16.27 2.99 6.93
CA ASN A 108 -16.97 1.89 6.29
C ASN A 108 -17.38 2.25 4.86
N LEU A 109 -16.49 1.97 3.90
CA LEU A 109 -16.66 2.36 2.51
C LEU A 109 -17.45 1.35 1.66
N ALA A 110 -17.75 0.15 2.17
CA ALA A 110 -18.46 -0.88 1.40
C ALA A 110 -19.88 -0.42 0.98
N PRO A 111 -20.73 0.13 1.88
CA PRO A 111 -22.06 0.61 1.50
C PRO A 111 -22.03 1.75 0.48
N LEU A 112 -21.04 2.63 0.56
CA LEU A 112 -20.88 3.72 -0.41
C LEU A 112 -20.54 3.17 -1.80
N ALA A 113 -19.60 2.23 -1.88
CA ALA A 113 -19.22 1.62 -3.15
C ALA A 113 -20.41 0.90 -3.82
N GLU A 114 -21.18 0.13 -3.04
CA GLU A 114 -22.40 -0.54 -3.51
C GLU A 114 -23.45 0.46 -4.00
N SER A 115 -23.67 1.56 -3.26
CA SER A 115 -24.62 2.61 -3.65
C SER A 115 -24.22 3.29 -4.97
N ILE A 116 -22.93 3.63 -5.13
CA ILE A 116 -22.42 4.24 -6.37
C ILE A 116 -22.61 3.29 -7.55
N GLN A 117 -22.20 2.02 -7.41
CA GLN A 117 -22.32 1.00 -8.45
C GLN A 117 -23.78 0.74 -8.85
N ALA A 118 -24.69 0.63 -7.87
CA ALA A 118 -26.10 0.40 -8.14
C ALA A 118 -26.79 1.60 -8.81
N SER A 119 -26.34 2.83 -8.51
CA SER A 119 -26.96 4.05 -9.03
C SER A 119 -26.70 4.30 -10.51
N GLY A 120 -25.49 3.97 -10.99
CA GLY A 120 -25.03 4.35 -12.33
C GLY A 120 -24.94 5.86 -12.56
N LEU A 121 -25.03 6.69 -11.52
CA LEU A 121 -25.04 8.15 -11.63
C LEU A 121 -23.62 8.71 -11.74
N LYS A 122 -23.48 9.83 -12.46
CA LYS A 122 -22.23 10.60 -12.46
C LYS A 122 -22.01 11.20 -11.08
N THR A 123 -20.93 10.80 -10.43
CA THR A 123 -20.75 10.99 -8.98
C THR A 123 -19.44 11.72 -8.68
N LEU A 124 -19.46 12.70 -7.77
CA LEU A 124 -18.26 13.19 -7.08
C LEU A 124 -18.23 12.62 -5.66
N VAL A 125 -17.08 12.13 -5.20
CA VAL A 125 -16.83 11.79 -3.80
C VAL A 125 -15.63 12.55 -3.28
N VAL A 126 -15.77 13.25 -2.17
CA VAL A 126 -14.69 13.97 -1.50
C VAL A 126 -14.29 13.25 -0.21
N GLY A 127 -13.06 12.73 -0.17
CA GLY A 127 -12.53 11.92 0.92
C GLY A 127 -11.16 12.35 1.43
N HIS A 128 -10.36 11.37 1.82
CA HIS A 128 -9.06 11.56 2.48
C HIS A 128 -7.94 10.84 1.72
N SER A 129 -6.71 11.06 2.17
CA SER A 129 -5.49 10.42 1.65
C SER A 129 -5.60 8.89 1.64
N ASN A 130 -6.21 8.32 2.67
CA ASN A 130 -6.39 6.87 2.84
C ASN A 130 -7.72 6.35 2.28
N THR A 131 -8.82 7.10 2.39
CA THR A 131 -10.15 6.61 2.00
C THR A 131 -10.45 6.74 0.52
N THR A 132 -9.87 7.74 -0.15
CA THR A 132 -10.11 7.96 -1.59
C THR A 132 -9.49 6.83 -2.44
N PRO A 133 -8.23 6.39 -2.19
CA PRO A 133 -7.66 5.22 -2.85
C PRO A 133 -8.43 3.92 -2.55
N GLU A 134 -8.85 3.73 -1.30
CA GLU A 134 -9.62 2.55 -0.89
C GLU A 134 -10.98 2.50 -1.61
N LEU A 135 -11.67 3.63 -1.73
CA LEU A 135 -12.95 3.69 -2.43
C LEU A 135 -12.78 3.42 -3.93
N ALA A 136 -11.78 4.01 -4.60
CA ALA A 136 -11.56 3.67 -6.00
C ALA A 136 -11.20 2.19 -6.16
N TRP A 137 -10.46 1.59 -5.23
CA TRP A 137 -10.23 0.15 -5.24
C TRP A 137 -11.54 -0.65 -5.17
N ARG A 138 -12.45 -0.30 -4.25
CA ARG A 138 -13.76 -0.97 -4.15
C ARG A 138 -14.61 -0.81 -5.41
N LEU A 139 -14.56 0.36 -6.04
CA LEU A 139 -15.33 0.65 -7.25
C LEU A 139 -14.79 -0.05 -8.50
N THR A 140 -13.46 -0.16 -8.61
CA THR A 140 -12.79 -0.62 -9.84
C THR A 140 -12.27 -2.05 -9.74
N GLY A 141 -12.14 -2.59 -8.53
CA GLY A 141 -11.37 -3.81 -8.25
C GLY A 141 -9.86 -3.61 -8.41
N GLN A 142 -9.38 -2.39 -8.65
CA GLN A 142 -8.00 -2.07 -8.97
C GLN A 142 -7.28 -1.39 -7.80
N PRO A 143 -6.09 -1.86 -7.38
CA PRO A 143 -5.31 -1.14 -6.39
C PRO A 143 -4.96 0.26 -6.89
N GLN A 144 -5.18 1.27 -6.05
CA GLN A 144 -4.90 2.67 -6.36
C GLN A 144 -3.65 3.12 -5.62
N PRO A 145 -2.82 4.03 -6.19
CA PRO A 145 -1.74 4.62 -5.41
C PRO A 145 -2.32 5.33 -4.19
N ASP A 146 -1.65 5.18 -3.04
CA ASP A 146 -1.98 6.00 -1.88
C ASP A 146 -1.82 7.48 -2.26
N ILE A 147 -2.76 8.31 -1.80
CA ILE A 147 -2.65 9.75 -1.89
C ILE A 147 -1.91 10.17 -0.63
N ASP A 148 -0.70 10.68 -0.76
CA ASP A 148 0.03 11.23 0.37
C ASP A 148 -0.69 12.39 1.11
N GLU A 149 -0.46 12.52 2.42
CA GLU A 149 -1.04 13.56 3.28
C GLU A 149 -0.56 15.01 2.98
N GLY A 150 0.61 15.21 2.39
CA GLY A 150 1.20 16.50 2.06
C GLY A 150 0.81 17.05 0.69
N GLU A 151 0.23 16.21 -0.17
CA GLU A 151 -0.06 16.59 -1.55
C GLU A 151 -1.55 16.90 -1.74
N TYR A 152 -1.84 18.18 -2.02
CA TYR A 152 -3.19 18.74 -2.16
C TYR A 152 -3.53 19.12 -3.61
N ASN A 153 -2.71 18.67 -4.56
CA ASN A 153 -2.84 19.00 -5.98
C ASN A 153 -3.57 17.89 -6.78
N TRP A 154 -4.28 16.99 -6.11
CA TRP A 154 -4.68 15.72 -6.73
C TRP A 154 -6.18 15.47 -6.75
N THR A 155 -6.63 14.99 -7.90
CA THR A 155 -7.94 14.38 -8.11
C THR A 155 -7.71 12.98 -8.68
N LEU A 156 -8.39 11.99 -8.12
CA LEU A 156 -8.55 10.67 -8.74
C LEU A 156 -9.70 10.75 -9.75
N TYR A 157 -9.41 10.45 -11.02
CA TYR A 157 -10.41 10.28 -12.07
C TYR A 157 -10.67 8.79 -12.29
N ALA A 158 -11.84 8.28 -11.89
CA ALA A 158 -12.29 6.96 -12.30
C ALA A 158 -13.27 7.10 -13.47
N ILE A 159 -12.80 6.77 -14.67
CA ILE A 159 -13.63 6.67 -15.87
C ILE A 159 -13.72 5.20 -16.25
N ASN A 160 -14.97 4.76 -16.45
CA ASN A 160 -15.44 3.74 -17.38
C ASN A 160 -14.42 2.65 -17.83
N LYS A 161 -14.74 1.37 -17.60
CA LYS A 161 -14.00 0.18 -18.06
C LYS A 161 -12.65 -0.14 -17.38
N GLY A 162 -12.49 0.18 -16.10
CA GLY A 162 -11.35 -0.32 -15.32
C GLY A 162 -10.02 0.38 -15.60
N SER A 163 -10.04 1.49 -16.32
CA SER A 163 -8.93 2.44 -16.45
C SER A 163 -9.00 3.53 -15.39
N PHE A 164 -7.85 4.02 -14.96
CA PHE A 164 -7.70 5.13 -14.01
C PHE A 164 -6.67 6.12 -14.55
N SER A 165 -6.92 7.44 -14.44
CA SER A 165 -5.96 8.47 -14.84
C SER A 165 -5.51 9.34 -13.66
N LEU A 166 -4.20 9.54 -13.55
CA LEU A 166 -3.54 10.46 -12.60
C LEU A 166 -3.13 11.72 -13.35
N GLY A 167 -3.62 12.88 -12.90
CA GLY A 167 -3.20 14.16 -13.46
C GLY A 167 -4.10 15.33 -13.03
N PRO A 168 -3.83 16.55 -13.51
CA PRO A 168 -4.84 17.60 -13.56
C PRO A 168 -6.05 17.14 -14.41
N VAL A 169 -7.21 17.79 -14.27
CA VAL A 169 -8.55 17.35 -14.76
C VAL A 169 -8.64 17.04 -16.27
N ASP A 170 -7.59 17.38 -16.98
CA ASP A 170 -7.40 17.40 -18.42
C ASP A 170 -6.41 16.34 -18.94
N GLN A 171 -5.78 15.52 -18.10
CA GLN A 171 -4.82 14.50 -18.54
C GLN A 171 -5.33 13.06 -18.32
N HIS A 172 -5.62 12.37 -19.44
CA HIS A 172 -5.92 10.95 -19.46
C HIS A 172 -4.63 10.14 -19.51
N VAL A 173 -4.42 9.29 -18.51
CA VAL A 173 -3.38 8.25 -18.51
C VAL A 173 -4.11 6.91 -18.44
N GLU A 174 -3.85 6.02 -19.38
CA GLU A 174 -4.46 4.68 -19.40
C GLU A 174 -3.69 3.77 -18.44
N TRP A 175 -4.28 3.44 -17.30
CA TRP A 175 -3.68 2.52 -16.33
C TRP A 175 -4.26 1.10 -16.50
N LYS A 176 -3.38 0.10 -16.65
CA LYS A 176 -3.74 -1.32 -16.78
C LYS A 176 -3.52 -2.05 -15.45
N LYS A 177 -4.49 -2.91 -15.09
CA LYS A 177 -4.49 -3.82 -13.94
C LYS A 177 -3.13 -4.53 -13.74
N PRO A 178 -2.35 -4.22 -12.67
CA PRO A 178 -1.26 -5.06 -12.24
C PRO A 178 -1.84 -6.27 -11.49
N GLU A 179 -1.40 -7.46 -11.86
CA GLU A 179 -1.77 -8.68 -11.16
C GLU A 179 -1.16 -8.69 -9.74
N LEU A 180 -1.84 -9.38 -8.81
CA LEU A 180 -1.27 -9.76 -7.51
C LEU A 180 -0.19 -10.82 -7.76
N ALA A 181 0.93 -10.41 -8.36
CA ALA A 181 2.03 -11.31 -8.64
C ALA A 181 2.72 -11.70 -7.33
N LYS A 182 3.16 -12.96 -7.25
CA LYS A 182 4.20 -13.34 -6.28
C LYS A 182 5.43 -12.50 -6.57
N ILE A 183 6.22 -12.18 -5.53
CA ILE A 183 7.49 -11.50 -5.76
C ILE A 183 8.36 -12.45 -6.58
N GLU A 184 8.72 -12.02 -7.79
CA GLU A 184 9.65 -12.74 -8.64
C GLU A 184 11.07 -12.30 -8.29
N VAL A 185 11.76 -13.13 -7.51
CA VAL A 185 13.18 -12.93 -7.23
C VAL A 185 13.99 -13.35 -8.46
N ASN A 186 14.70 -12.40 -9.05
CA ASN A 186 15.69 -12.70 -10.06
C ASN A 186 16.93 -13.32 -9.39
N LYS A 187 17.05 -14.64 -9.53
CA LYS A 187 18.14 -15.43 -8.94
C LYS A 187 19.52 -15.07 -9.48
N GLU A 188 19.61 -14.54 -10.70
CA GLU A 188 20.89 -14.12 -11.30
C GLU A 188 21.43 -12.85 -10.66
N ARG A 189 20.53 -11.98 -10.16
CA ARG A 189 20.88 -10.74 -9.46
C ARG A 189 21.26 -10.97 -8.00
N LEU A 190 21.01 -12.17 -7.47
CA LEU A 190 21.16 -12.48 -6.05
C LEU A 190 22.65 -12.66 -5.68
N HIS A 191 23.15 -11.84 -4.76
CA HIS A 191 24.55 -11.90 -4.30
C HIS A 191 24.71 -11.35 -2.88
N SER A 192 25.83 -11.68 -2.24
CA SER A 192 26.18 -11.17 -0.91
C SER A 192 26.91 -9.83 -1.00
N PHE A 193 26.54 -8.88 -0.14
CA PHE A 193 27.15 -7.56 -0.11
C PHE A 193 27.01 -6.85 1.24
N GLU A 194 27.76 -5.76 1.39
CA GLU A 194 27.60 -4.76 2.41
C GLU A 194 27.51 -3.37 1.76
N SER A 195 26.49 -2.60 2.14
CA SER A 195 26.27 -1.22 1.71
C SER A 195 26.29 -0.30 2.93
N GLN A 196 27.03 0.80 2.85
CA GLN A 196 26.99 1.86 3.85
C GLN A 196 26.33 3.10 3.26
N PHE A 197 25.33 3.62 3.95
CA PHE A 197 24.58 4.82 3.56
C PHE A 197 24.87 5.98 4.50
N ASN A 198 24.97 7.17 3.92
CA ASN A 198 24.82 8.42 4.65
C ASN A 198 23.32 8.71 4.83
N MET A 199 22.89 8.91 6.08
CA MET A 199 21.52 9.34 6.38
C MET A 199 21.47 10.86 6.40
N LEU A 200 20.76 11.45 5.46
CA LEU A 200 20.52 12.88 5.35
C LEU A 200 19.16 13.23 5.94
N PHE A 201 19.12 14.28 6.77
CA PHE A 201 17.89 14.92 7.22
C PHE A 201 17.89 16.37 6.75
N SER A 202 16.95 16.73 5.87
CA SER A 202 16.90 18.04 5.21
C SER A 202 18.22 18.39 4.51
N GLY A 203 18.82 17.40 3.82
CA GLY A 203 20.09 17.55 3.10
C GLY A 203 21.35 17.49 3.98
N GLN A 204 21.23 17.52 5.32
CA GLN A 204 22.38 17.43 6.21
C GLN A 204 22.63 15.98 6.64
N LYS A 205 23.86 15.48 6.54
CA LYS A 205 24.23 14.17 7.10
C LYS A 205 24.08 14.18 8.62
N THR A 206 23.25 13.27 9.15
CA THR A 206 22.95 13.15 10.58
C THR A 206 23.30 11.78 11.16
N GLY A 207 23.48 10.77 10.30
CA GLY A 207 23.81 9.42 10.74
C GLY A 207 24.30 8.54 9.60
N THR A 208 24.45 7.26 9.90
CA THR A 208 24.80 6.22 8.95
C THR A 208 23.93 4.99 9.14
N ALA A 209 23.67 4.27 8.05
CA ALA A 209 23.05 2.96 8.07
C ALA A 209 23.96 1.99 7.29
N THR A 210 24.28 0.85 7.89
CA THR A 210 25.03 -0.23 7.22
C THR A 210 24.10 -1.41 7.02
N GLN A 211 23.92 -1.81 5.77
CA GLN A 211 23.10 -2.94 5.36
C GLN A 211 24.00 -4.05 4.83
N THR A 212 23.96 -5.21 5.48
CA THR A 212 24.67 -6.42 5.08
C THR A 212 23.66 -7.46 4.63
N VAL A 213 23.85 -7.98 3.42
CA VAL A 213 23.07 -9.08 2.84
C VAL A 213 24.02 -10.26 2.62
N LYS A 214 23.72 -11.41 3.22
CA LYS A 214 24.46 -12.65 3.00
C LYS A 214 23.51 -13.70 2.46
N VAL A 215 23.81 -14.20 1.27
CA VAL A 215 23.09 -15.29 0.62
C VAL A 215 23.79 -16.59 1.02
N GLN A 216 23.09 -17.50 1.70
CA GLN A 216 23.63 -18.76 2.22
C GLN A 216 22.64 -19.89 2.02
N ASP A 217 23.07 -21.02 1.44
CA ASP A 217 22.23 -22.21 1.20
C ASP A 217 20.81 -21.86 0.71
N ASN A 218 19.79 -22.02 1.56
CA ASN A 218 18.37 -21.73 1.27
C ASN A 218 17.84 -20.45 1.95
N GLN A 219 18.72 -19.61 2.50
CA GLN A 219 18.35 -18.42 3.26
C GLN A 219 19.10 -17.17 2.79
N ILE A 220 18.51 -16.01 3.12
CA ILE A 220 19.15 -14.71 3.03
C ILE A 220 19.18 -14.15 4.44
N LEU A 221 20.39 -13.88 4.93
CA LEU A 221 20.63 -13.22 6.20
C LEU A 221 20.79 -11.73 5.96
N LEU A 222 19.96 -10.95 6.60
CA LEU A 222 19.88 -9.51 6.46
C LEU A 222 20.27 -8.88 7.79
N THR A 223 21.17 -7.92 7.78
CA THR A 223 21.52 -7.13 8.96
C THR A 223 21.54 -5.66 8.58
N GLU A 224 20.84 -4.82 9.34
CA GLU A 224 20.95 -3.38 9.28
C GLU A 224 21.45 -2.85 10.62
N VAL A 225 22.50 -2.02 10.60
CA VAL A 225 22.99 -1.28 11.77
C VAL A 225 22.84 0.20 11.49
N THR A 226 22.00 0.87 12.26
CA THR A 226 21.68 2.29 12.08
C THR A 226 22.14 3.10 13.28
N ARG A 227 22.97 4.11 13.02
CA ARG A 227 23.54 5.01 14.02
C ARG A 227 23.24 6.45 13.66
N ASN A 228 22.46 7.13 14.49
CA ASN A 228 22.12 8.53 14.35
C ASN A 228 21.98 9.20 15.72
N LYS A 229 23.08 9.81 16.20
CA LYS A 229 23.14 10.47 17.50
C LYS A 229 22.12 11.62 17.63
N LYS A 230 21.89 12.37 16.55
CA LYS A 230 20.98 13.53 16.55
C LYS A 230 19.54 13.12 16.89
N PHE A 231 19.12 11.94 16.47
CA PHE A 231 17.78 11.40 16.72
C PHE A 231 17.78 10.27 17.77
N ASN A 232 18.87 10.11 18.52
CA ASN A 232 19.05 9.07 19.52
C ASN A 232 18.75 7.65 19.01
N VAL A 233 19.23 7.36 17.79
CA VAL A 233 19.12 6.04 17.16
C VAL A 233 20.47 5.33 17.22
N ASP A 234 20.47 4.14 17.80
CA ASP A 234 21.58 3.17 17.73
C ASP A 234 20.93 1.79 17.81
N ALA A 235 20.59 1.24 16.65
CA ALA A 235 19.76 0.05 16.54
C ALA A 235 20.34 -0.93 15.53
N THR A 236 20.17 -2.22 15.81
CA THR A 236 20.50 -3.31 14.92
C THR A 236 19.25 -4.12 14.63
N ILE A 237 18.97 -4.31 13.35
CA ILE A 237 17.95 -5.23 12.85
C ILE A 237 18.66 -6.42 12.23
N LYS A 238 18.21 -7.63 12.54
CA LYS A 238 18.59 -8.86 11.86
C LYS A 238 17.32 -9.52 11.36
N ALA A 239 17.26 -9.87 10.09
CA ALA A 239 16.17 -10.62 9.52
C ALA A 239 16.71 -11.84 8.76
N VAL A 240 15.93 -12.90 8.73
CA VAL A 240 16.21 -14.12 8.01
C VAL A 240 15.03 -14.38 7.09
N ALA A 241 15.28 -14.61 5.81
CA ALA A 241 14.25 -14.94 4.84
C ALA A 241 14.65 -16.16 4.00
N LYS A 242 13.67 -16.89 3.49
CA LYS A 242 13.92 -17.94 2.50
C LYS A 242 14.45 -17.32 1.21
N LYS A 243 15.46 -17.96 0.62
CA LYS A 243 16.09 -17.50 -0.62
C LYS A 243 15.16 -17.55 -1.83
N GLU A 244 14.24 -18.52 -1.84
CA GLU A 244 13.39 -18.81 -3.00
C GLU A 244 12.28 -17.80 -3.22
N ASP A 245 11.63 -17.37 -2.14
CA ASP A 245 10.38 -16.60 -2.18
C ASP A 245 10.38 -15.40 -1.22
N LEU A 246 11.51 -15.14 -0.54
CA LEU A 246 11.69 -14.08 0.46
C LEU A 246 10.74 -14.18 1.66
N LEU A 247 10.12 -15.34 1.88
CA LEU A 247 9.26 -15.51 3.03
C LEU A 247 10.08 -15.40 4.32
N PRO A 248 9.65 -14.56 5.28
CA PRO A 248 10.41 -14.29 6.49
C PRO A 248 10.47 -15.53 7.36
N ILE A 249 11.59 -15.78 8.02
CA ILE A 249 11.79 -16.87 8.98
C ILE A 249 11.85 -16.28 10.39
N ALA A 250 12.66 -15.24 10.58
CA ALA A 250 12.81 -14.57 11.86
C ALA A 250 13.22 -13.10 11.68
N MET A 251 12.91 -12.27 12.67
CA MET A 251 13.36 -10.88 12.75
C MET A 251 13.65 -10.49 14.21
N ARG A 252 14.79 -9.84 14.41
CA ARG A 252 15.25 -9.32 15.70
C ARG A 252 15.64 -7.87 15.54
N LEU A 253 15.08 -6.98 16.36
CA LEU A 253 15.51 -5.59 16.49
C LEU A 253 15.96 -5.32 17.92
N THR A 254 17.20 -4.86 18.10
CA THR A 254 17.75 -4.43 19.39
C THR A 254 18.34 -3.04 19.31
N GLY A 255 18.22 -2.27 20.39
CA GLY A 255 18.99 -1.04 20.58
C GLY A 255 18.11 0.12 21.01
N SER A 256 18.32 1.29 20.43
CA SER A 256 17.56 2.51 20.71
C SER A 256 17.05 3.15 19.42
N MET A 257 15.79 3.56 19.43
CA MET A 257 15.15 4.39 18.41
C MET A 257 14.45 5.56 19.10
N GLY A 258 15.23 6.50 19.62
CA GLY A 258 14.75 7.53 20.54
C GLY A 258 14.61 7.04 21.98
N ARG A 259 14.19 5.78 22.17
CA ARG A 259 14.22 5.02 23.43
C ARG A 259 14.58 3.56 23.13
N ALA A 260 14.84 2.78 24.18
CA ALA A 260 15.07 1.35 24.08
C ALA A 260 14.00 0.66 23.21
N ALA A 261 14.46 -0.18 22.28
CA ALA A 261 13.65 -0.88 21.31
C ALA A 261 14.10 -2.34 21.26
N ASP A 262 13.13 -3.24 21.38
CA ASP A 262 13.35 -4.68 21.48
C ASP A 262 12.21 -5.45 20.78
N ILE A 263 12.47 -6.00 19.60
CA ILE A 263 11.52 -6.84 18.86
C ILE A 263 12.15 -8.21 18.62
N ASN A 264 11.40 -9.27 18.86
CA ASN A 264 11.76 -10.63 18.47
C ASN A 264 10.55 -11.30 17.84
N MET A 265 10.70 -11.82 16.62
CA MET A 265 9.62 -12.47 15.89
C MET A 265 10.12 -13.70 15.14
N GLU A 266 9.29 -14.73 15.13
CA GLU A 266 9.48 -15.96 14.37
C GLU A 266 8.22 -16.26 13.55
N TRP A 267 8.41 -16.66 12.30
CA TRP A 267 7.32 -17.09 11.44
C TRP A 267 7.37 -18.60 11.25
N ARG A 268 6.21 -19.24 11.41
CA ARG A 268 6.04 -20.68 11.26
C ARG A 268 4.94 -20.96 10.24
N GLU A 269 5.15 -21.99 9.44
CA GLU A 269 4.09 -22.53 8.60
C GLU A 269 3.22 -23.45 9.46
N GLU A 270 1.91 -23.22 9.45
CA GLU A 270 0.98 -23.93 10.31
C GLU A 270 -0.32 -24.29 9.57
N GLY A 271 -1.12 -25.17 10.19
CA GLY A 271 -2.39 -25.66 9.67
C GLY A 271 -2.27 -26.91 8.80
N PRO A 272 -3.41 -27.51 8.40
CA PRO A 272 -3.42 -28.65 7.48
C PRO A 272 -2.74 -28.25 6.17
N ASN A 273 -1.73 -29.02 5.74
CA ASN A 273 -0.94 -28.77 4.53
C ASN A 273 -0.20 -27.41 4.50
N ASN A 274 0.12 -26.80 5.65
CA ASN A 274 0.84 -25.52 5.75
C ASN A 274 0.11 -24.37 5.05
N ASN A 275 -1.22 -24.31 5.19
CA ASN A 275 -2.08 -23.37 4.47
C ASN A 275 -2.04 -21.91 4.99
N PHE A 276 -1.41 -21.64 6.13
CA PHE A 276 -1.21 -20.27 6.62
C PHE A 276 0.13 -20.11 7.35
N ARG A 277 0.52 -18.86 7.64
CA ARG A 277 1.71 -18.58 8.45
C ARG A 277 1.31 -17.93 9.76
N ALA A 278 1.80 -18.50 10.85
CA ALA A 278 1.70 -17.90 12.17
C ALA A 278 2.96 -17.08 12.46
N ILE A 279 2.79 -15.93 13.11
CA ILE A 279 3.89 -15.13 13.65
C ILE A 279 3.80 -15.11 15.17
N TYR A 280 4.93 -15.39 15.82
CA TYR A 280 5.07 -15.42 17.27
C TYR A 280 6.15 -14.46 17.72
N GLY A 281 6.02 -13.92 18.93
CA GLY A 281 7.10 -13.24 19.63
C GLY A 281 6.62 -12.03 20.40
N TYR A 282 7.37 -10.94 20.33
CA TYR A 282 7.05 -9.71 21.05
C TYR A 282 7.63 -8.46 20.39
N SER A 283 7.05 -7.31 20.70
CA SER A 283 7.56 -5.99 20.36
C SER A 283 7.48 -5.06 21.57
N ASP A 284 8.61 -4.47 21.93
CA ASP A 284 8.74 -3.38 22.91
C ASP A 284 9.41 -2.20 22.22
N ILE A 285 8.59 -1.33 21.62
CA ILE A 285 9.05 -0.14 20.92
C ILE A 285 8.22 1.08 21.33
N PRO A 286 8.83 2.28 21.36
CA PRO A 286 8.09 3.51 21.57
C PRO A 286 7.22 3.84 20.35
N ARG A 287 5.89 3.70 20.46
CA ARG A 287 4.94 3.97 19.35
C ARG A 287 4.31 5.35 19.37
N ALA A 288 4.28 6.00 20.53
CA ALA A 288 3.79 7.37 20.70
C ALA A 288 4.52 8.04 21.87
N VAL A 289 4.71 9.37 21.79
CA VAL A 289 5.38 10.16 22.84
C VAL A 289 4.65 10.06 24.20
N TYR A 290 3.34 9.78 24.19
CA TYR A 290 2.45 9.95 25.35
C TYR A 290 1.86 8.66 25.95
N LYS A 291 2.12 7.46 25.43
CA LYS A 291 1.71 6.21 26.08
C LYS A 291 2.76 5.12 25.92
N ARG A 292 3.39 4.73 27.04
CA ARG A 292 4.20 3.51 27.13
C ARG A 292 3.24 2.33 27.02
N GLN A 293 3.35 1.55 25.96
CA GLN A 293 2.52 0.36 25.76
C GLN A 293 3.13 -0.91 26.39
N GLY A 294 4.38 -0.83 26.85
CA GLY A 294 5.12 -1.99 27.37
C GLY A 294 5.41 -3.02 26.28
N ARG A 295 6.07 -4.12 26.66
CA ARG A 295 6.26 -5.26 25.77
C ARG A 295 4.90 -5.88 25.43
N GLN A 296 4.59 -5.98 24.14
CA GLN A 296 3.39 -6.64 23.65
C GLN A 296 3.75 -7.99 23.05
N SER A 297 3.01 -9.03 23.44
CA SER A 297 3.09 -10.33 22.79
C SER A 297 2.49 -10.25 21.38
N ILE A 298 3.08 -11.00 20.46
CA ILE A 298 2.62 -11.14 19.09
C ILE A 298 2.25 -12.60 18.90
N GLU A 299 0.99 -12.82 18.57
CA GLU A 299 0.47 -14.08 18.05
C GLU A 299 -0.56 -13.70 17.00
N ASN A 300 -0.23 -13.94 15.74
CA ASN A 300 -1.10 -13.55 14.63
C ASN A 300 -1.00 -14.54 13.48
N THR A 301 -2.08 -14.65 12.71
CA THR A 301 -2.14 -15.48 11.50
C THR A 301 -2.09 -14.56 10.28
N LEU A 302 -1.17 -14.83 9.37
CA LEU A 302 -0.89 -14.04 8.18
C LEU A 302 -1.20 -14.83 6.91
N GLY A 303 -1.38 -14.10 5.81
CA GLY A 303 -1.42 -14.73 4.49
C GLY A 303 -0.08 -15.38 4.13
N LEU A 304 -0.12 -16.41 3.28
CA LEU A 304 1.08 -17.19 2.90
C LEU A 304 2.19 -16.37 2.23
N THR A 305 1.84 -15.21 1.63
CA THR A 305 2.77 -14.38 0.84
C THR A 305 3.20 -13.10 1.56
N SER A 306 2.92 -12.98 2.86
CA SER A 306 3.29 -11.81 3.65
C SER A 306 4.80 -11.81 3.91
N ILE A 307 5.50 -10.77 3.48
CA ILE A 307 6.93 -10.62 3.74
C ILE A 307 7.21 -9.65 4.90
N GLU A 308 8.39 -9.79 5.52
CA GLU A 308 8.81 -8.85 6.55
C GLU A 308 9.38 -7.57 5.90
N ARG A 309 9.13 -6.41 6.51
CA ARG A 309 9.44 -5.09 5.94
C ARG A 309 10.94 -4.91 5.62
N THR A 310 11.83 -5.23 6.55
CA THR A 310 13.29 -5.15 6.33
C THR A 310 13.72 -6.07 5.19
N THR A 311 13.14 -7.27 5.13
CA THR A 311 13.31 -8.21 4.03
C THR A 311 12.93 -7.58 2.70
N ALA A 312 11.75 -6.95 2.62
CA ALA A 312 11.32 -6.25 1.41
C ALA A 312 12.34 -5.20 0.97
N ILE A 313 12.71 -4.30 1.88
CA ILE A 313 13.56 -3.13 1.61
C ILE A 313 14.97 -3.52 1.18
N MET A 314 15.59 -4.51 1.83
CA MET A 314 16.97 -4.89 1.56
C MET A 314 17.12 -5.82 0.34
N THR A 315 16.02 -6.39 -0.15
CA THR A 315 16.02 -7.32 -1.29
C THR A 315 15.43 -6.74 -2.57
N VAL A 316 14.94 -5.49 -2.54
CA VAL A 316 14.46 -4.77 -3.74
C VAL A 316 15.43 -4.87 -4.93
N PRO A 317 16.78 -4.80 -4.76
CA PRO A 317 17.71 -4.97 -5.89
C PRO A 317 17.60 -6.31 -6.64
N PHE A 318 17.02 -7.34 -6.00
CA PHE A 318 16.91 -8.69 -6.57
C PHE A 318 15.58 -8.94 -7.27
N TRP A 319 14.66 -7.98 -7.30
CA TRP A 319 13.34 -8.19 -7.90
C TRP A 319 13.36 -7.94 -9.40
N ASP A 320 12.37 -8.45 -10.13
CA ASP A 320 12.12 -7.98 -11.49
C ASP A 320 11.66 -6.51 -11.43
N ASN A 321 12.35 -5.66 -12.18
CA ASN A 321 12.17 -4.22 -12.13
C ASN A 321 11.26 -3.68 -13.22
N ASP A 322 10.81 -4.49 -14.18
CA ASP A 322 10.16 -3.97 -15.38
C ASP A 322 8.63 -3.84 -15.23
N LYS A 323 8.04 -4.46 -14.22
CA LYS A 323 6.58 -4.55 -14.05
C LYS A 323 6.13 -4.08 -12.69
N ALA A 324 5.00 -3.38 -12.67
CA ALA A 324 4.32 -3.04 -11.43
C ALA A 324 3.62 -4.28 -10.87
N PHE A 325 3.69 -4.48 -9.56
CA PHE A 325 2.97 -5.55 -8.88
C PHE A 325 2.62 -5.13 -7.45
N THR A 326 1.79 -5.94 -6.79
CA THR A 326 1.43 -5.72 -5.39
C THR A 326 1.71 -6.94 -4.55
N PHE A 327 2.22 -6.71 -3.34
CA PHE A 327 2.49 -7.75 -2.35
C PHE A 327 1.98 -7.29 -0.98
N LYS A 328 2.04 -8.16 0.02
CA LYS A 328 1.75 -7.79 1.41
C LYS A 328 3.04 -7.80 2.20
N TRP A 329 3.23 -6.80 3.07
CA TRP A 329 4.21 -6.90 4.13
C TRP A 329 3.56 -6.87 5.50
N TYR A 330 4.23 -7.44 6.49
CA TYR A 330 3.81 -7.35 7.89
C TYR A 330 4.43 -6.10 8.54
N ASP A 331 3.59 -5.18 9.02
CA ASP A 331 4.00 -3.99 9.73
C ASP A 331 4.13 -4.27 11.24
N THR A 332 5.36 -4.38 11.70
CA THR A 332 5.70 -4.69 13.09
C THR A 332 5.34 -3.56 14.07
N TYR A 333 5.11 -2.34 13.57
CA TYR A 333 4.67 -1.19 14.36
C TYR A 333 3.16 -1.14 14.58
N GLN A 334 2.37 -1.80 13.74
CA GLN A 334 0.91 -1.78 13.81
C GLN A 334 0.30 -3.18 13.96
N PHE A 335 1.12 -4.22 13.90
CA PHE A 335 0.72 -5.64 13.94
C PHE A 335 -0.31 -5.99 12.86
N ALA A 336 -0.16 -5.41 11.68
CA ALA A 336 -1.11 -5.57 10.59
C ALA A 336 -0.38 -5.85 9.28
N GLU A 337 -1.01 -6.65 8.42
CA GLU A 337 -0.60 -6.74 7.02
C GLU A 337 -0.95 -5.43 6.30
N ARG A 338 0.01 -4.87 5.59
CA ARG A 338 -0.23 -3.77 4.66
C ARG A 338 0.03 -4.25 3.25
N LYS A 339 -0.86 -3.85 2.33
CA LYS A 339 -0.63 -4.05 0.90
C LYS A 339 0.36 -3.01 0.41
N ILE A 340 1.41 -3.45 -0.26
CA ILE A 340 2.46 -2.63 -0.84
C ILE A 340 2.43 -2.75 -2.35
N GLN A 341 2.67 -1.64 -3.01
CA GLN A 341 2.77 -1.54 -4.46
C GLN A 341 4.23 -1.31 -4.82
N TYR A 342 4.76 -2.19 -5.66
CA TYR A 342 6.01 -2.00 -6.35
C TYR A 342 5.71 -1.31 -7.68
N ILE A 343 6.23 -0.10 -7.86
CA ILE A 343 5.93 0.74 -9.03
C ILE A 343 7.24 1.17 -9.70
N PRO A 344 7.57 0.56 -10.85
CA PRO A 344 8.39 1.15 -11.91
C PRO A 344 8.23 2.66 -12.11
N LEU A 345 9.29 3.45 -11.94
CA LEU A 345 9.29 4.90 -12.23
C LEU A 345 10.22 5.29 -13.39
N GLY A 346 10.95 4.34 -13.97
CA GLY A 346 11.85 4.59 -15.09
C GLY A 346 13.32 4.65 -14.68
N LYS A 347 14.16 5.26 -15.52
CA LYS A 347 15.62 5.33 -15.32
C LYS A 347 16.06 6.75 -15.00
N GLU A 348 17.06 6.87 -14.15
CA GLU A 348 17.63 8.16 -13.72
C GLU A 348 19.13 8.00 -13.44
N ASN A 349 19.93 8.99 -13.85
CA ASN A 349 21.33 9.07 -13.47
C ASN A 349 21.45 9.70 -12.08
N VAL A 350 22.07 8.99 -11.14
CA VAL A 350 22.16 9.41 -9.74
C VAL A 350 23.61 9.49 -9.31
N THR A 351 23.99 10.64 -8.76
CA THR A 351 25.29 10.85 -8.14
C THR A 351 25.14 10.89 -6.63
N VAL A 352 25.94 10.06 -5.96
CA VAL A 352 26.03 9.94 -4.49
C VAL A 352 27.52 9.88 -4.11
N PRO A 353 27.88 9.90 -2.81
CA PRO A 353 29.29 9.86 -2.41
C PRO A 353 30.07 8.63 -2.92
N ALA A 354 29.40 7.51 -3.19
CA ALA A 354 30.02 6.31 -3.78
C ALA A 354 30.30 6.42 -5.29
N GLY A 355 29.81 7.46 -5.98
CA GLY A 355 29.99 7.66 -7.43
C GLY A 355 28.70 8.05 -8.16
N SER A 356 28.77 8.01 -9.49
CA SER A 356 27.62 8.21 -10.39
C SER A 356 27.19 6.88 -10.99
N PHE A 357 25.88 6.65 -11.02
CA PHE A 357 25.29 5.39 -11.44
C PHE A 357 24.12 5.63 -12.39
N ASP A 358 24.06 4.86 -13.47
CA ASP A 358 22.81 4.64 -14.19
C ASP A 358 21.89 3.79 -13.31
N THR A 359 20.75 4.34 -12.92
CA THR A 359 19.82 3.66 -12.01
C THR A 359 18.45 3.43 -12.64
N TYR A 360 17.80 2.38 -12.18
CA TYR A 360 16.37 2.21 -12.30
C TYR A 360 15.68 2.62 -10.99
N LYS A 361 14.59 3.36 -11.12
CA LYS A 361 13.86 3.99 -10.02
C LYS A 361 12.57 3.23 -9.76
N VAL A 362 12.35 2.84 -8.51
CA VAL A 362 11.15 2.12 -8.08
C VAL A 362 10.54 2.79 -6.87
N LYS A 363 9.22 2.80 -6.80
CA LYS A 363 8.48 3.26 -5.61
C LYS A 363 7.85 2.06 -4.91
N LEU A 364 8.12 1.93 -3.62
CA LEU A 364 7.32 1.11 -2.70
C LEU A 364 6.25 2.00 -2.05
N SER A 365 5.00 1.88 -2.51
CA SER A 365 3.85 2.65 -2.04
C SER A 365 2.94 1.81 -1.14
N GLY A 366 2.21 2.42 -0.20
CA GLY A 366 1.45 1.69 0.84
C GLY A 366 2.18 1.58 2.18
N GLY A 367 3.48 1.90 2.16
CA GLY A 367 4.28 1.97 3.37
C GLY A 367 3.95 3.22 4.19
N ALA A 368 4.04 3.11 5.50
CA ALA A 368 4.03 4.25 6.40
C ALA A 368 5.47 4.53 6.90
N PRO A 369 6.29 5.32 6.16
CA PRO A 369 6.04 6.02 4.89
C PRO A 369 6.43 5.22 3.62
N SER A 370 5.93 5.70 2.47
CA SER A 370 6.33 5.22 1.15
C SER A 370 7.75 5.65 0.81
N GLN A 371 8.44 4.88 -0.03
CA GLN A 371 9.86 5.10 -0.32
C GLN A 371 10.13 4.95 -1.82
N ILE A 372 11.08 5.73 -2.33
CA ILE A 372 11.65 5.56 -3.67
C ILE A 372 13.06 4.99 -3.52
N PHE A 373 13.35 3.93 -4.27
CA PHE A 373 14.66 3.32 -4.36
C PHE A 373 15.24 3.56 -5.74
N TYR A 374 16.52 3.91 -5.76
CA TYR A 374 17.33 4.02 -6.96
C TYR A 374 18.29 2.84 -6.95
N ILE A 375 18.15 1.94 -7.91
CA ILE A 375 18.88 0.67 -7.97
C ILE A 375 19.81 0.72 -9.17
N SER A 376 21.10 0.42 -9.00
CA SER A 376 22.04 0.43 -10.12
C SER A 376 21.67 -0.59 -11.20
N ASN A 377 21.90 -0.20 -12.45
CA ASN A 377 21.68 -1.04 -13.62
C ASN A 377 22.95 -1.80 -14.00
N GLU A 378 23.34 -2.76 -13.17
CA GLU A 378 24.51 -3.63 -13.37
C GLU A 378 24.18 -5.06 -12.94
N ASP A 379 25.01 -6.05 -13.31
CA ASP A 379 24.81 -7.47 -13.01
C ASP A 379 24.66 -7.75 -11.51
N LYS A 380 25.40 -7.00 -10.67
CA LYS A 380 25.32 -7.03 -9.20
C LYS A 380 24.67 -5.73 -8.69
N PRO A 381 23.33 -5.63 -8.80
CA PRO A 381 22.62 -4.40 -8.52
C PRO A 381 22.70 -4.05 -7.03
N LYS A 382 22.71 -2.77 -6.74
CA LYS A 382 22.74 -2.23 -5.38
C LYS A 382 21.83 -1.03 -5.26
N VAL A 383 21.32 -0.80 -4.05
CA VAL A 383 20.60 0.44 -3.76
C VAL A 383 21.62 1.58 -3.71
N VAL A 384 21.46 2.56 -4.59
CA VAL A 384 22.30 3.75 -4.71
C VAL A 384 21.76 4.88 -3.84
N LYS A 385 20.44 5.03 -3.81
CA LYS A 385 19.75 6.10 -3.05
C LYS A 385 18.38 5.62 -2.59
N ILE A 386 17.94 6.09 -1.43
CA ILE A 386 16.58 5.93 -0.93
C ILE A 386 16.03 7.29 -0.58
N GLU A 387 14.86 7.63 -1.09
CA GLU A 387 14.09 8.81 -0.68
C GLU A 387 12.88 8.36 0.12
N VAL A 388 12.78 8.85 1.35
CA VAL A 388 11.61 8.61 2.19
C VAL A 388 10.60 9.69 1.87
N LEU A 389 9.52 9.31 1.19
CA LEU A 389 8.55 10.29 0.73
C LEU A 389 7.90 11.01 1.92
N HIS A 390 7.74 12.33 1.78
CA HIS A 390 7.08 13.22 2.75
C HIS A 390 7.76 13.32 4.12
N MET A 391 8.94 12.75 4.23
CA MET A 391 9.87 13.00 5.31
C MET A 391 11.14 13.61 4.72
N PRO A 392 11.86 14.45 5.46
CA PRO A 392 13.10 15.05 4.96
C PRO A 392 14.28 14.05 4.97
N TRP A 393 14.01 12.75 4.88
CA TRP A 393 15.01 11.69 4.98
C TRP A 393 15.44 11.21 3.59
N VAL A 394 16.75 11.20 3.37
CA VAL A 394 17.38 10.62 2.18
C VAL A 394 18.54 9.75 2.64
N TYR A 395 18.74 8.62 1.98
CA TYR A 395 19.88 7.73 2.20
C TYR A 395 20.69 7.70 0.92
N GLU A 396 21.97 8.02 1.01
CA GLU A 396 22.87 8.03 -0.14
C GLU A 396 23.98 7.01 0.07
N LEU A 397 24.21 6.16 -0.92
CA LEU A 397 25.27 5.16 -0.87
C LEU A 397 26.62 5.86 -0.76
N ALA A 398 27.34 5.53 0.31
CA ALA A 398 28.65 6.05 0.62
C ALA A 398 29.75 5.05 0.32
N GLN A 399 29.52 3.77 0.61
CA GLN A 399 30.45 2.67 0.33
C GLN A 399 29.68 1.41 0.00
N TYR A 400 30.27 0.56 -0.85
CA TYR A 400 29.72 -0.73 -1.20
C TYR A 400 30.84 -1.77 -1.33
N LYS A 401 30.59 -2.98 -0.82
CA LYS A 401 31.53 -4.09 -0.85
C LYS A 401 30.79 -5.38 -1.15
N THR A 402 31.23 -6.13 -2.16
CA THR A 402 30.80 -7.52 -2.37
C THR A 402 31.45 -8.45 -1.35
N LEU A 403 30.70 -9.43 -0.85
CA LEU A 403 31.12 -10.36 0.21
C LEU A 403 31.39 -11.77 -0.31
#